data_AF-A0A8J3IVS5-F1
#
_entry.id   AF-A0A8J3IVS5-F1
#
_cell.length_a   1.000
_cell.length_b   1.000
_cell.length_c   1.000
_cell.angle_alpha   90.00
_cell.angle_beta   90.00
_cell.angle_gamma   90.00
#
_symmetry.space_group_name_H-M   'P 1'
#
loop_
_entity.id
_entity.type
_entity.pdbx_description
1 polymer ?
#
loop_
_entity_poly.entity_id
_entity_poly.type
_entity_poly.pdbx_seq_one_letter_code
_entity_poly.pdbx_strand_id
1 'polypeptide(L)'
;MTPEDRQVLFHVAQWTLEHRYFRVEMIRQLAGTEENYLIIMKEIDRVKAQLKRARTLAADATLTVVDWVQILERFEWQCAYCQEKPFEVMSHIIPLPRGGTTPENCVPSCYSCSSGTRKRYARRRLLAELERADDYPEQKYRSG
;
A
#
# COMPACT_ATOMS: atom_id res chain seq x y z
N MET A 1 12.38 9.73 3.56
CA MET A 1 12.49 8.68 2.53
C MET A 1 12.82 9.38 1.23
N THR A 2 13.97 9.08 0.65
CA THR A 2 14.39 9.69 -0.62
C THR A 2 13.78 8.95 -1.81
N PRO A 3 13.83 9.50 -3.05
CA PRO A 3 13.43 8.78 -4.25
C PRO A 3 14.17 7.44 -4.43
N GLU A 4 15.44 7.38 -4.04
CA GLU A 4 16.26 6.16 -4.11
C GLU A 4 15.76 5.10 -3.13
N ASP A 5 15.44 5.49 -1.89
CA ASP A 5 14.83 4.57 -0.91
C ASP A 5 13.53 3.97 -1.48
N ARG A 6 12.68 4.81 -2.09
CA ARG A 6 11.41 4.36 -2.70
C ARG A 6 11.62 3.33 -3.81
N GLN A 7 12.63 3.56 -4.67
CA GLN A 7 12.99 2.61 -5.73
C GLN A 7 13.50 1.28 -5.15
N VAL A 8 14.31 1.33 -4.09
CA VAL A 8 14.79 0.13 -3.38
C VAL A 8 13.62 -0.65 -2.79
N LEU A 9 12.70 0.01 -2.08
CA LEU A 9 11.54 -0.64 -1.48
C LEU A 9 10.65 -1.32 -2.54
N PHE A 10 10.44 -0.67 -3.69
CA PHE A 10 9.72 -1.26 -4.81
C PHE A 10 10.44 -2.47 -5.39
N HIS A 11 11.76 -2.39 -5.57
CA HIS A 11 12.57 -3.51 -6.06
C HIS A 11 12.50 -4.73 -5.14
N VAL A 12 12.62 -4.52 -3.82
CA VAL A 12 12.46 -5.60 -2.83
C VAL A 12 11.05 -6.18 -2.89
N ALA A 13 10.01 -5.34 -3.02
CA ALA A 13 8.63 -5.81 -3.15
C ALA A 13 8.44 -6.71 -4.40
N GLN A 14 8.98 -6.30 -5.56
CA GLN A 14 8.95 -7.11 -6.78
C GLN A 14 9.61 -8.47 -6.57
N TRP A 15 10.78 -8.49 -5.92
CA TRP A 15 11.47 -9.73 -5.61
C TRP A 15 10.59 -10.70 -4.79
N THR A 16 9.82 -10.18 -3.82
CA THR A 16 8.90 -11.03 -3.03
C THR A 16 7.76 -11.64 -3.83
N LEU A 17 7.37 -11.05 -4.96
CA LEU A 17 6.33 -11.58 -5.84
C LEU A 17 6.88 -12.70 -6.75
N GLU A 18 8.10 -12.52 -7.24
CA GLU A 18 8.75 -13.47 -8.15
C GLU A 18 9.29 -14.72 -7.45
N HIS A 19 9.57 -14.62 -6.14
CA HIS A 19 10.24 -15.68 -5.39
C HIS A 19 9.31 -16.39 -4.42
N ARG A 20 9.11 -17.69 -4.66
CA ARG A 20 8.27 -18.57 -3.84
C ARG A 20 8.68 -18.64 -2.37
N TYR A 21 9.97 -18.47 -2.09
CA TYR A 21 10.52 -18.61 -0.74
C TYR A 21 10.97 -17.28 -0.18
N PHE A 22 10.44 -16.94 1.00
CA PHE A 22 10.82 -15.76 1.75
C PHE A 22 12.22 -15.93 2.35
N ARG A 23 13.22 -15.24 1.79
CA ARG A 23 14.62 -15.29 2.26
C ARG A 23 15.00 -13.97 2.91
N VAL A 24 15.06 -13.95 4.24
CA VAL A 24 15.34 -12.74 5.05
C VAL A 24 16.69 -12.12 4.68
N GLU A 25 17.73 -12.95 4.52
CA GLU A 25 19.07 -12.48 4.14
C GLU A 25 19.07 -11.77 2.78
N MET A 26 18.36 -12.35 1.79
CA MET A 26 18.23 -11.75 0.47
C MET A 26 17.46 -10.42 0.54
N ILE A 27 16.37 -10.37 1.29
CA ILE A 27 15.59 -9.12 1.48
C ILE A 27 16.46 -8.04 2.12
N ARG A 28 17.28 -8.39 3.11
CA ARG A 28 18.21 -7.46 3.75
C ARG A 28 19.28 -6.97 2.78
N GLN A 29 19.84 -7.87 1.98
CA GLN A 29 20.82 -7.53 0.95
C GLN A 29 20.22 -6.57 -0.10
N LEU A 30 19.04 -6.88 -0.63
CA LEU A 30 18.34 -6.07 -1.63
C LEU A 30 17.94 -4.70 -1.07
N ALA A 31 17.60 -4.62 0.22
CA ALA A 31 17.26 -3.37 0.87
C ALA A 31 18.47 -2.42 1.03
N GLY A 32 19.70 -2.94 1.02
CA GLY A 32 20.96 -2.18 1.03
C GLY A 32 21.29 -1.45 2.35
N THR A 33 20.28 -1.00 3.10
CA THR A 33 20.40 -0.34 4.40
C THR A 33 19.49 -1.00 5.44
N GLU A 34 19.82 -0.83 6.72
CA GLU A 34 18.99 -1.35 7.81
C GLU A 34 17.63 -0.64 7.84
N GLU A 35 17.61 0.66 7.58
CA GLU A 35 16.39 1.47 7.53
C GLU A 35 15.43 0.95 6.47
N ASN A 36 15.90 0.74 5.24
CA ASN A 36 15.06 0.23 4.15
C ASN A 36 14.60 -1.20 4.42
N TYR A 37 15.45 -2.03 5.02
CA TYR A 37 15.09 -3.38 5.44
C TYR A 37 13.95 -3.37 6.46
N LEU A 38 14.05 -2.54 7.50
CA LEU A 38 13.01 -2.43 8.52
C LEU A 38 11.70 -1.89 7.95
N ILE A 39 11.76 -0.93 7.03
CA ILE A 39 10.57 -0.38 6.36
C ILE A 39 9.87 -1.47 5.55
N ILE A 40 10.58 -2.15 4.64
CA ILE A 40 9.93 -3.13 3.76
C ILE A 40 9.41 -4.33 4.54
N MET A 41 10.14 -4.80 5.56
CA MET A 41 9.68 -5.89 6.42
C MET A 41 8.39 -5.53 7.15
N LYS A 42 8.29 -4.31 7.68
CA LYS A 42 7.07 -3.82 8.33
C LYS A 42 5.87 -3.82 7.38
N GLU A 43 6.07 -3.42 6.12
CA GLU A 43 4.99 -3.36 5.14
C GLU A 43 4.62 -4.75 4.59
N ILE A 44 5.58 -5.66 4.46
CA ILE A 44 5.34 -7.10 4.20
C ILE A 44 4.45 -7.69 5.29
N ASP A 45 4.80 -7.48 6.56
CA ASP A 45 4.05 -8.01 7.70
C ASP A 45 2.65 -7.39 7.79
N ARG A 46 2.54 -6.09 7.50
CA ARG A 46 1.24 -5.40 7.41
C ARG A 46 0.32 -6.06 6.38
N VAL A 47 0.81 -6.29 5.16
CA VAL A 47 0.03 -6.94 4.09
C VAL A 47 -0.37 -8.35 4.51
N LYS A 48 0.57 -9.17 5.00
CA LYS A 48 0.29 -10.53 5.48
C LYS A 48 -0.79 -10.57 6.57
N ALA A 49 -0.72 -9.67 7.54
CA ALA A 49 -1.70 -9.58 8.62
C ALA A 49 -3.11 -9.23 8.10
N GLN A 50 -3.21 -8.30 7.14
CA GLN A 50 -4.50 -7.87 6.59
C GLN A 50 -5.10 -8.92 5.65
N LEU A 51 -4.28 -9.63 4.88
CA LEU A 51 -4.70 -10.79 4.08
C LEU A 51 -5.23 -11.91 4.98
N LYS A 52 -4.54 -12.20 6.09
CA LYS A 52 -5.02 -13.19 7.07
C LYS A 52 -6.39 -12.81 7.62
N ARG A 53 -6.59 -11.54 8.01
CA ARG A 53 -7.88 -11.03 8.51
C ARG A 53 -9.00 -11.15 7.46
N ALA A 54 -8.71 -10.81 6.20
CA ALA A 54 -9.67 -10.94 5.10
C ALA A 54 -10.12 -12.40 4.92
N ARG A 55 -9.16 -13.34 4.87
CA ARG A 55 -9.43 -14.78 4.74
C ARG A 55 -10.25 -15.35 5.88
N THR A 56 -9.98 -14.94 7.13
CA THR A 56 -10.79 -15.35 8.30
C THR A 56 -12.25 -14.92 8.18
N LEU A 57 -12.52 -13.83 7.46
CA LEU A 57 -13.87 -13.32 7.21
C LEU A 57 -14.48 -13.80 5.88
N ALA A 58 -13.81 -14.71 5.16
CA ALA A 58 -14.17 -15.14 3.81
C ALA A 58 -14.34 -13.98 2.82
N ALA A 59 -13.61 -12.88 3.03
CA ALA A 59 -13.56 -11.74 2.13
C ALA A 59 -12.35 -11.84 1.19
N ASP A 60 -12.40 -11.10 0.08
CA ASP A 60 -11.32 -11.08 -0.92
C ASP A 60 -9.98 -10.68 -0.29
N ALA A 61 -8.92 -11.38 -0.68
CA ALA A 61 -7.59 -11.24 -0.08
C ALA A 61 -6.51 -11.32 -1.17
N THR A 62 -6.53 -10.35 -2.08
CA THR A 62 -5.74 -10.33 -3.32
C THR A 62 -4.58 -9.33 -3.30
N LEU A 63 -4.54 -8.40 -2.33
CA LEU A 63 -3.48 -7.40 -2.23
C LEU A 63 -2.08 -8.04 -2.12
N THR A 64 -1.15 -7.66 -2.99
CA THR A 64 0.26 -8.03 -2.89
C THR A 64 1.08 -6.94 -2.20
N VAL A 65 2.32 -7.26 -1.80
CA VAL A 65 3.26 -6.25 -1.25
C VAL A 65 3.63 -5.23 -2.32
N VAL A 66 3.75 -5.67 -3.58
CA VAL A 66 3.99 -4.80 -4.74
C VAL A 66 2.85 -3.78 -4.89
N ASP A 67 1.60 -4.24 -4.88
CA ASP A 67 0.44 -3.35 -4.98
C ASP A 67 0.45 -2.33 -3.84
N TRP A 68 0.71 -2.80 -2.62
CA TRP A 68 0.74 -1.93 -1.45
C TRP A 68 1.82 -0.85 -1.55
N VAL A 69 3.05 -1.20 -1.96
CA VAL A 69 4.12 -0.21 -2.15
C VAL A 69 3.75 0.78 -3.27
N GLN A 70 3.15 0.33 -4.37
CA GLN A 70 2.66 1.26 -5.42
C GLN A 70 1.59 2.22 -4.91
N ILE A 71 0.67 1.74 -4.08
CA ILE A 71 -0.33 2.59 -3.44
C ILE A 71 0.36 3.61 -2.51
N LEU A 72 1.34 3.20 -1.71
CA LEU A 72 2.12 4.12 -0.87
C LEU A 72 2.83 5.19 -1.70
N GLU A 73 3.47 4.81 -2.82
CA GLU A 73 4.09 5.73 -3.78
C GLU A 73 3.08 6.73 -4.34
N ARG A 74 1.91 6.27 -4.79
CA ARG A 74 0.84 7.11 -5.35
C ARG A 74 0.37 8.20 -4.38
N PHE A 75 0.41 7.92 -3.08
CA PHE A 75 0.05 8.88 -2.03
C PHE A 75 1.28 9.54 -1.37
N GLU A 76 2.47 9.39 -1.96
CA GLU A 76 3.73 9.93 -1.45
C GLU A 76 3.99 9.60 0.02
N TRP A 77 3.59 8.39 0.45
CA TRP A 77 3.70 7.93 1.84
C TRP A 77 2.90 8.80 2.84
N GLN A 78 1.90 9.52 2.35
CA GLN A 78 1.00 10.34 3.16
C GLN A 78 -0.38 9.68 3.32
N CYS A 79 -1.15 10.21 4.27
CA CYS A 79 -2.54 9.83 4.45
C CYS A 79 -3.37 10.18 3.21
N ALA A 80 -3.98 9.17 2.57
CA ALA A 80 -4.82 9.36 1.39
C ALA A 80 -6.04 10.27 1.62
N TYR A 81 -6.46 10.45 2.89
CA TYR A 81 -7.62 11.27 3.22
C TYR A 81 -7.27 12.74 3.44
N CYS A 82 -6.27 13.03 4.27
CA CYS A 82 -5.93 14.41 4.62
C CYS A 82 -4.75 14.97 3.82
N GLN A 83 -3.83 14.14 3.32
CA GLN A 83 -2.58 14.56 2.64
C GLN A 83 -1.77 15.61 3.42
N GLU A 84 -1.95 15.65 4.74
CA GLU A 84 -1.28 16.59 5.66
C GLU A 84 -0.33 15.87 6.61
N LYS A 85 -0.45 14.54 6.70
CA LYS A 85 0.26 13.71 7.69
C LYS A 85 0.79 12.46 7.01
N PRO A 86 1.94 11.93 7.49
CA PRO A 86 2.40 10.61 7.10
C PRO A 86 1.34 9.54 7.34
N PHE A 87 1.38 8.48 6.53
CA PHE A 87 0.55 7.31 6.80
C PHE A 87 1.05 6.57 8.04
N GLU A 88 0.12 5.89 8.72
CA GLU A 88 0.41 5.09 9.91
C GLU A 88 -0.22 3.70 9.79
N VAL A 89 -1.39 3.62 9.15
CA VAL A 89 -2.19 2.40 8.99
C VAL A 89 -2.65 2.19 7.56
N MET A 90 -2.89 0.93 7.22
CA MET A 90 -3.67 0.55 6.04
C MET A 90 -5.15 0.66 6.39
N SER A 91 -5.91 1.41 5.60
CA SER A 91 -7.34 1.62 5.77
C SER A 91 -8.09 1.01 4.61
N HIS A 92 -9.19 0.32 4.90
CA HIS A 92 -10.13 -0.15 3.89
C HIS A 92 -11.16 0.94 3.57
N ILE A 93 -11.33 1.24 2.28
CA ILE A 93 -12.33 2.16 1.75
C ILE A 93 -13.72 1.60 2.06
N ILE A 94 -14.06 0.46 1.44
CA ILE A 94 -15.21 -0.39 1.77
C ILE A 94 -14.85 -1.25 2.99
N PRO A 95 -15.73 -1.40 4.00
CA PRO A 95 -15.47 -2.28 5.14
C PRO A 95 -14.99 -3.67 4.73
N LEU A 96 -13.96 -4.18 5.44
CA LEU A 96 -13.27 -5.43 5.13
C LEU A 96 -14.20 -6.62 4.80
N PRO A 97 -15.29 -6.91 5.55
CA PRO A 97 -16.16 -8.04 5.23
C PRO A 97 -16.85 -7.96 3.86
N ARG A 98 -16.95 -6.76 3.27
CA ARG A 98 -17.63 -6.53 1.98
C ARG A 98 -16.67 -6.19 0.85
N GLY A 99 -15.58 -5.48 1.13
CA GLY A 99 -14.64 -5.02 0.10
C GLY A 99 -13.31 -5.77 0.07
N GLY A 100 -13.05 -6.66 1.03
CA GLY A 100 -11.79 -7.40 1.09
C GLY A 100 -10.56 -6.54 1.36
N THR A 101 -9.40 -7.18 1.34
CA THR A 101 -8.06 -6.56 1.30
C THR A 101 -7.54 -6.72 -0.13
N THR A 102 -7.83 -5.74 -0.98
CA THR A 102 -7.50 -5.69 -2.41
C THR A 102 -6.80 -4.37 -2.75
N PRO A 103 -6.09 -4.27 -3.89
CA PRO A 103 -5.43 -3.02 -4.31
C PRO A 103 -6.38 -1.82 -4.39
N GLU A 104 -7.61 -2.04 -4.86
CA GLU A 104 -8.62 -1.00 -5.08
C GLU A 104 -9.27 -0.56 -3.76
N ASN A 105 -9.25 -1.42 -2.74
CA ASN A 105 -9.93 -1.18 -1.48
C ASN A 105 -9.01 -0.70 -0.35
N CYS A 106 -7.68 -0.79 -0.52
CA CYS A 106 -6.70 -0.45 0.52
C CYS A 106 -6.00 0.88 0.23
N VAL A 107 -5.90 1.76 1.23
CA VAL A 107 -5.19 3.05 1.14
C VAL A 107 -4.41 3.38 2.40
N PRO A 108 -3.31 4.15 2.31
CA PRO A 108 -2.62 4.70 3.47
C PRO A 108 -3.48 5.71 4.22
N SER A 109 -3.43 5.66 5.55
CA SER A 109 -4.13 6.62 6.40
C SER A 109 -3.33 6.90 7.66
N CYS A 110 -3.39 8.13 8.17
CA CYS A 110 -3.02 8.41 9.56
C CYS A 110 -4.09 7.85 10.51
N TYR A 111 -3.75 7.68 11.80
CA TYR A 111 -4.68 7.14 12.79
C TYR A 111 -5.95 7.97 12.89
N SER A 112 -5.83 9.31 12.94
CA SER A 112 -6.97 10.22 13.12
C SER A 112 -8.00 10.10 11.99
N CYS A 113 -7.57 9.87 10.75
CA CYS A 113 -8.47 9.68 9.63
C CYS A 113 -9.05 8.26 9.57
N SER A 114 -8.29 7.27 10.04
CA SER A 114 -8.71 5.86 10.01
C SER A 114 -9.83 5.53 11.00
N SER A 115 -9.82 6.18 12.18
CA SER A 115 -10.76 5.93 13.29
C SER A 115 -11.84 7.01 13.45
N GLY A 116 -11.73 8.14 12.72
CA GLY A 116 -12.63 9.27 12.85
C GLY A 116 -13.91 9.21 12.01
N THR A 117 -14.94 9.96 12.41
CA THR A 117 -16.17 10.21 11.64
C THR A 117 -15.93 10.83 10.26
N ARG A 118 -14.78 11.50 10.06
CA ARG A 118 -14.32 12.06 8.78
C ARG A 118 -14.09 10.99 7.70
N LYS A 119 -13.93 9.71 8.07
CA LYS A 119 -13.77 8.60 7.12
C LYS A 119 -14.90 8.57 6.09
N ARG A 120 -16.14 8.93 6.47
CA ARG A 120 -17.29 8.88 5.56
C ARG A 120 -17.25 9.94 4.44
N TYR A 121 -16.87 11.17 4.78
CA TYR A 121 -16.79 12.28 3.83
C TYR A 121 -15.52 12.20 2.96
N ALA A 122 -14.38 11.87 3.58
CA ALA A 122 -13.11 11.73 2.87
C ALA A 122 -13.13 10.52 1.91
N ARG A 123 -13.83 9.44 2.27
CA ARG A 123 -14.03 8.28 1.40
C ARG A 123 -14.77 8.62 0.10
N ARG A 124 -15.81 9.46 0.16
CA ARG A 124 -16.57 9.84 -1.05
C ARG A 124 -15.73 10.68 -2.00
N ARG A 125 -14.89 11.58 -1.47
CA ARG A 125 -13.97 12.37 -2.28
C ARG A 125 -12.88 11.50 -2.90
N LEU A 126 -12.28 10.61 -2.10
CA LEU A 126 -11.22 9.72 -2.54
C LEU A 126 -11.70 8.75 -3.64
N LEU A 127 -12.88 8.14 -3.48
CA LEU A 127 -13.48 7.30 -4.54
C LEU A 127 -13.64 8.08 -5.84
N ALA A 128 -14.18 9.30 -5.79
CA ALA A 128 -14.33 10.14 -6.97
C ALA A 128 -13.00 10.57 -7.59
N GLU A 129 -11.92 10.72 -6.80
CA GLU A 129 -10.58 11.04 -7.30
C GLU A 129 -9.90 9.83 -7.95
N LEU A 130 -10.07 8.63 -7.38
CA LEU A 130 -9.57 7.38 -7.96
C LEU A 130 -10.28 7.06 -9.28
N GLU A 131 -11.61 7.16 -9.33
CA GLU A 131 -12.42 6.95 -10.55
C GLU A 131 -12.04 7.93 -11.67
N ARG A 132 -11.68 9.17 -11.35
CA ARG A 132 -11.20 10.17 -12.33
C ARG A 132 -9.77 9.91 -12.81
N ALA A 133 -8.95 9.24 -12.01
CA ALA A 133 -7.57 8.93 -12.37
C ALA A 133 -7.47 7.64 -13.21
N ASP A 134 -8.45 6.75 -13.12
CA ASP A 134 -8.59 5.58 -14.01
C ASP A 134 -9.04 5.99 -15.44
N ASP A 135 -9.39 7.26 -15.65
CA ASP A 135 -9.66 7.89 -16.96
C ASP A 135 -8.41 8.61 -17.53
N TYR A 136 -7.22 8.43 -16.93
CA TYR A 136 -5.97 9.04 -17.39
C TYR A 136 -5.19 8.09 -18.31
N PRO A 137 -4.94 8.46 -19.59
CA PRO A 137 -4.37 7.56 -20.59
C PRO A 137 -2.90 7.21 -20.30
N GLU A 138 -2.53 5.96 -20.60
CA GLU A 138 -1.22 5.30 -20.47
C GLU A 138 -0.05 5.95 -21.26
N GLN A 139 0.24 7.24 -21.08
CA GLN A 139 1.20 7.96 -21.94
C GLN A 139 2.40 8.59 -21.23
N LYS A 140 2.80 8.11 -20.03
CA LYS A 140 3.99 8.66 -19.35
C LYS A 140 5.16 7.73 -19.06
N TYR A 141 5.14 6.48 -19.52
CA TYR A 141 6.31 5.58 -19.45
C TYR A 141 6.70 4.98 -20.80
N ARG A 142 6.67 5.80 -21.86
CA ARG A 142 7.35 5.54 -23.14
C ARG A 142 8.04 6.80 -23.64
N SER A 143 9.23 7.09 -23.09
CA SER A 143 10.31 7.83 -23.75
C SER A 143 11.38 8.22 -22.73
N GLY A 144 12.62 7.75 -22.93
CA GLY A 144 13.80 8.18 -22.19
C GLY A 144 14.76 7.05 -21.93
#